data_AF-K1VC20-F1
#
_entry.id   AF-K1VC20-F1
#
_cell.length_a   1.000
_cell.length_b   1.000
_cell.length_c   1.000
_cell.angle_alpha   90.00
_cell.angle_beta   90.00
_cell.angle_gamma   90.00
#
_symmetry.space_group_name_H-M   'P 1'
#
loop_
_entity.id
_entity.type
_entity.pdbx_description
1 polymer ?
#
loop_
_entity_poly.entity_id
_entity_poly.type
_entity_poly.pdbx_seq_one_letter_code
_entity_poly.pdbx_strand_id
1 'polypeptide(L)'
;MKKSIKKSLALVLALAVLTAIALTGCGNSKSSKIQIAVPNDTTNEARALLLLQENGVIKLRDGAGITATKNDIVENPHNVEIVEAEAAQIPNVLK
;
A
#
# COMPACT_ATOMS: atom_id res chain seq x y z
N MET A 1 16.03 -49.44 1.54
CA MET A 1 14.80 -48.95 0.85
C MET A 1 14.36 -47.53 1.24
N LYS A 2 14.82 -46.92 2.34
CA LYS A 2 14.37 -45.58 2.81
C LYS A 2 15.00 -44.35 2.13
N LYS A 3 15.92 -44.54 1.17
CA LYS A 3 16.69 -43.45 0.53
C LYS A 3 16.01 -42.86 -0.72
N SER A 4 15.14 -43.62 -1.41
CA SER A 4 14.39 -43.11 -2.58
C SER A 4 13.18 -42.26 -2.20
N ILE A 5 12.52 -42.54 -1.08
CA ILE A 5 11.29 -41.84 -0.66
C ILE A 5 11.59 -40.36 -0.33
N LYS A 6 12.75 -40.07 0.28
CA LYS A 6 13.15 -38.69 0.60
C LYS A 6 13.51 -37.86 -0.65
N LYS A 7 13.95 -38.51 -1.74
CA LYS A 7 14.28 -37.83 -3.00
C LYS A 7 13.03 -37.47 -3.79
N SER A 8 11.97 -38.28 -3.71
CA SER A 8 10.67 -37.97 -4.34
C SER A 8 9.92 -36.84 -3.63
N LEU A 9 10.04 -36.73 -2.30
CA LEU A 9 9.39 -35.66 -1.54
C LEU A 9 10.02 -34.27 -1.80
N ALA A 10 11.34 -34.21 -1.98
CA ALA A 10 12.03 -32.97 -2.32
C ALA A 10 11.70 -32.47 -3.74
N LEU A 11 11.39 -33.37 -4.68
CA LEU A 11 11.06 -33.02 -6.06
C LEU A 11 9.63 -32.46 -6.22
N VAL A 12 8.68 -32.94 -5.40
CA VAL A 12 7.29 -32.42 -5.39
C VAL A 12 7.22 -31.02 -4.76
N LEU A 13 8.06 -30.74 -3.76
CA LEU A 13 8.12 -29.42 -3.13
C LEU A 13 8.74 -28.34 -4.04
N ALA A 14 9.68 -28.72 -4.92
CA ALA A 14 10.29 -27.79 -5.87
C ALA A 14 9.36 -27.46 -7.06
N LEU A 15 8.49 -28.40 -7.47
CA LEU A 15 7.57 -28.19 -8.59
C LEU A 15 6.31 -27.39 -8.20
N ALA A 16 5.91 -27.42 -6.92
CA ALA A 16 4.78 -26.65 -6.41
C ALA A 16 5.08 -25.16 -6.17
N VAL A 17 6.36 -24.78 -6.05
CA VAL A 17 6.77 -23.38 -5.81
C VAL A 17 6.85 -22.56 -7.11
N LEU A 18 7.01 -23.21 -8.26
CA LEU A 18 7.06 -22.54 -9.56
C LEU A 18 5.67 -22.21 -10.14
N THR A 19 4.61 -22.92 -9.76
CA THR A 19 3.27 -22.70 -10.31
C THR A 19 2.44 -21.65 -9.56
N ALA A 20 2.90 -21.16 -8.40
CA ALA A 20 2.22 -20.09 -7.65
C ALA A 20 2.59 -18.66 -8.10
N ILE A 21 3.60 -18.50 -8.97
CA ILE A 21 4.09 -17.17 -9.39
C ILE A 21 3.39 -16.66 -10.66
N ALA A 22 2.59 -17.48 -11.35
CA ALA A 22 1.95 -17.11 -12.61
C ALA A 22 0.57 -16.43 -12.48
N LEU A 23 0.08 -16.12 -11.27
CA LEU A 23 -1.26 -15.54 -11.05
C LEU A 23 -1.30 -14.11 -10.49
N THR A 24 -0.18 -13.37 -10.52
CA THR A 24 -0.18 -11.92 -10.23
C THR A 24 0.10 -11.13 -11.50
N GLY A 25 -0.68 -11.45 -12.54
CA GLY A 25 -0.77 -10.67 -13.78
C GLY A 25 -2.20 -10.19 -13.98
N CYS A 26 -2.82 -9.61 -12.94
CA CYS A 26 -4.14 -9.01 -13.05
C CYS A 26 -4.01 -7.53 -13.44
N GLY A 27 -4.18 -7.30 -14.75
CA GLY A 27 -5.05 -6.25 -15.26
C GLY A 27 -4.53 -4.81 -15.19
N ASN A 28 -4.20 -4.27 -16.37
CA ASN A 28 -4.32 -2.84 -16.66
C ASN A 28 -5.81 -2.42 -16.69
N SER A 29 -6.58 -2.72 -15.65
CA SER A 29 -7.83 -2.01 -15.38
C SER A 29 -7.42 -0.58 -15.06
N LYS A 30 -7.99 0.40 -15.77
CA LYS A 30 -8.05 1.77 -15.27
C LYS A 30 -8.87 1.74 -13.99
N SER A 31 -8.23 1.38 -12.89
CA SER A 31 -8.79 1.46 -11.55
C SER A 31 -9.01 2.94 -11.29
N SER A 32 -10.24 3.31 -10.99
CA SER A 32 -10.58 4.65 -10.50
C SER A 32 -9.83 4.85 -9.18
N LYS A 33 -8.65 5.48 -9.27
CA LYS A 33 -7.80 5.76 -8.12
C LYS A 33 -8.53 6.76 -7.24
N ILE A 34 -8.77 6.39 -5.99
CA ILE A 34 -9.49 7.25 -5.04
C ILE A 34 -8.53 8.36 -4.63
N GLN A 35 -8.88 9.61 -4.94
CA GLN A 35 -8.06 10.76 -4.57
C GLN A 35 -8.53 11.31 -3.23
N ILE A 36 -7.58 11.56 -2.33
CA ILE A 36 -7.79 12.18 -1.03
C ILE A 36 -6.94 13.43 -0.97
N ALA A 37 -7.59 14.60 -0.94
CA ALA A 37 -6.89 15.87 -0.78
C ALA A 37 -6.51 16.08 0.69
N VAL A 38 -5.24 16.41 0.94
CA VAL A 38 -4.71 16.74 2.27
C VAL A 38 -4.04 18.13 2.24
N PRO A 39 -4.04 18.87 3.36
CA PRO A 39 -3.29 20.10 3.47
C PRO A 39 -1.80 19.87 3.20
N ASN A 40 -1.12 20.85 2.59
CA ASN A 40 0.31 20.80 2.25
C ASN A 40 1.22 21.52 3.26
N ASP A 41 0.70 21.83 4.45
CA ASP A 41 1.49 22.32 5.57
C ASP A 41 1.82 21.18 6.55
N THR A 42 3.01 21.22 7.15
CA THR A 42 3.59 20.08 7.89
C THR A 42 2.68 19.50 8.96
N THR A 43 2.04 20.35 9.75
CA THR A 43 1.24 19.92 10.90
C THR A 43 -0.10 19.36 10.46
N ASN A 44 -0.78 20.01 9.51
CA ASN A 44 -2.09 19.56 9.07
C ASN A 44 -1.99 18.36 8.11
N GLU A 45 -0.92 18.28 7.30
CA GLU A 45 -0.62 17.08 6.49
C GLU A 45 -0.45 15.85 7.41
N ALA A 46 0.43 15.95 8.42
CA ALA A 46 0.67 14.86 9.35
C ALA A 46 -0.62 14.44 10.09
N ARG A 47 -1.44 15.39 10.52
CA ARG A 47 -2.74 15.10 11.16
C ARG A 47 -3.70 14.37 10.22
N ALA A 48 -3.77 14.78 8.95
CA ALA A 48 -4.61 14.10 7.96
C ALA A 48 -4.12 12.66 7.72
N LEU A 49 -2.81 12.47 7.56
CA LEU A 49 -2.22 11.15 7.34
C LEU A 49 -2.41 10.21 8.55
N LEU A 50 -2.26 10.73 9.77
CA LEU A 50 -2.52 9.97 10.99
C LEU A 50 -4.00 9.56 11.10
N LEU A 51 -4.93 10.44 10.71
CA LEU A 51 -6.36 10.11 10.67
C LEU A 51 -6.65 9.01 9.64
N LEU A 52 -6.04 9.07 8.46
CA LEU A 52 -6.17 8.02 7.44
C LEU A 52 -5.61 6.68 7.95
N GLN A 53 -4.51 6.71 8.70
CA GLN A 53 -3.96 5.51 9.35
C GLN A 53 -4.89 4.94 10.41
N GLU A 54 -5.47 5.79 11.26
CA GLU A 54 -6.40 5.36 12.32
C GLU A 54 -7.64 4.66 11.73
N ASN A 55 -8.06 5.05 10.54
CA ASN A 55 -9.16 4.43 9.79
C ASN A 55 -8.71 3.25 8.90
N GLY A 56 -7.44 2.85 8.94
CA GLY A 56 -6.91 1.72 8.18
C GLY A 56 -6.80 1.95 6.66
N VAL A 57 -6.89 3.20 6.20
CA VAL A 57 -6.83 3.54 4.77
C VAL A 57 -5.41 3.38 4.23
N ILE A 58 -4.43 3.81 5.03
CA ILE A 58 -2.99 3.72 4.78
C ILE A 58 -2.29 3.25 6.05
N LYS A 59 -1.02 2.89 5.94
CA LYS A 59 -0.13 2.69 7.08
C LYS A 59 1.09 3.57 6.93
N LEU A 60 1.44 4.29 7.97
CA LEU A 60 2.65 5.10 8.03
C LEU A 60 3.78 4.29 8.67
N ARG A 61 5.01 4.70 8.38
CA ARG A 61 6.22 4.21 9.01
C ARG A 61 6.20 4.48 10.51
N ASP A 62 6.68 3.52 11.29
CA ASP A 62 6.83 3.69 12.73
C ASP A 62 7.70 4.91 13.06
N GLY A 63 7.21 5.76 13.96
CA GLY A 63 7.91 6.98 14.38
C GLY A 63 7.73 8.20 13.47
N ALA A 64 6.92 8.13 12.40
CA ALA A 64 6.63 9.30 11.55
C ALA A 64 5.94 10.43 12.34
N GLY A 65 4.99 10.06 13.21
CA GLY A 65 4.38 10.95 14.21
C GLY A 65 3.80 12.24 13.61
N ILE A 66 4.03 13.36 14.31
CA ILE A 66 3.52 14.69 13.95
C ILE A 66 4.25 15.33 12.75
N THR A 67 5.24 14.65 12.20
CA THR A 67 6.01 15.08 11.02
C THR A 67 5.80 14.13 9.84
N ALA A 68 4.79 13.27 9.90
CA ALA A 68 4.49 12.34 8.84
C ALA A 68 4.20 13.07 7.53
N THR A 69 4.74 12.53 6.44
CA THR A 69 4.52 13.01 5.07
C THR A 69 4.00 11.88 4.20
N LYS A 70 3.54 12.17 2.98
CA LYS A 70 3.16 11.11 2.02
C LYS A 70 4.27 10.07 1.78
N ASN A 71 5.53 10.44 1.97
CA ASN A 71 6.68 9.54 1.78
C ASN A 71 6.82 8.50 2.91
N ASP A 72 6.15 8.73 4.05
CA ASP A 72 6.15 7.80 5.17
C ASP A 72 5.10 6.69 5.00
N ILE A 73 4.33 6.66 3.91
CA ILE A 73 3.32 5.63 3.65
C ILE A 73 4.02 4.31 3.26
N VAL A 74 3.86 3.28 4.10
CA VAL A 74 4.45 1.95 3.91
C VAL A 74 3.45 0.92 3.40
N GLU A 75 2.16 1.10 3.64
CA GLU A 75 1.09 0.25 3.10
C GLU A 75 -0.08 1.11 2.61
N ASN A 76 -0.65 0.75 1.45
CA ASN A 76 -1.78 1.44 0.82
C ASN A 76 -2.76 0.41 0.21
N PRO A 77 -3.50 -0.35 1.04
CA PRO A 77 -4.38 -1.42 0.57
C PRO A 77 -5.53 -0.93 -0.31
N HIS A 78 -5.94 0.33 -0.15
CA HIS A 78 -7.00 0.96 -0.92
C HIS A 78 -6.52 1.66 -2.20
N ASN A 79 -5.22 1.61 -2.48
CA ASN A 79 -4.58 2.25 -3.62
C ASN A 79 -4.99 3.74 -3.78
N VAL A 80 -5.09 4.46 -2.66
CA VAL A 80 -5.48 5.88 -2.64
C VAL A 80 -4.36 6.77 -3.17
N GLU A 81 -4.71 7.90 -3.76
CA GLU A 81 -3.79 8.97 -4.13
C GLU A 81 -3.90 10.10 -3.12
N ILE A 82 -2.79 10.42 -2.45
CA ILE A 82 -2.71 11.59 -1.59
C ILE A 82 -2.38 12.80 -2.48
N VAL A 83 -3.29 13.77 -2.48
CA VAL A 83 -3.15 15.02 -3.24
C VAL A 83 -2.91 16.15 -2.25
N GLU A 84 -1.71 16.70 -2.24
CA GLU A 84 -1.35 17.83 -1.39
C GLU A 84 -1.85 19.15 -2.00
N ALA A 85 -2.52 19.98 -1.22
CA ALA A 85 -2.91 21.32 -1.63
C ALA A 85 -2.94 22.30 -0.46
N GLU A 86 -2.90 23.59 -0.77
CA GLU A 86 -3.08 24.65 0.21
C GLU A 86 -4.46 24.52 0.87
N ALA A 87 -4.53 24.70 2.20
CA ALA A 87 -5.73 24.38 2.97
C ALA A 87 -6.98 25.09 2.46
N ALA A 88 -6.87 26.35 2.00
CA ALA A 88 -8.00 27.09 1.43
C ALA A 88 -8.41 26.58 0.03
N GLN A 89 -7.54 25.87 -0.69
CA GLN A 89 -7.83 25.32 -2.02
C GLN A 89 -8.43 23.92 -1.99
N ILE A 90 -8.36 23.17 -0.87
CA ILE A 90 -8.85 21.79 -0.74
C ILE A 90 -10.25 21.57 -1.38
N PRO A 91 -11.25 22.46 -1.20
CA PRO A 91 -12.58 22.28 -1.82
C PRO A 91 -12.57 22.23 -3.36
N ASN A 92 -11.54 22.78 -3.99
CA ASN A 92 -11.45 22.95 -5.45
C ASN A 92 -10.59 21.87 -6.13
N VAL A 93 -9.87 21.05 -5.36
CA VAL A 93 -8.82 20.16 -5.90
C VAL A 93 -9.40 18.84 -6.42
N LEU A 94 -10.55 18.43 -5.88
CA LEU A 94 -11.25 17.21 -6.27
C LEU A 94 -12.33 17.56 -7.30
N LYS A 95 -12.45 16.73 -8.35
CA LYS A 95 -13.42 16.90 -9.46
C LYS A 95 -14.48 15.83 -9.44
#